data_AF-A0A3B9VLN1-F1
#
_entry.id   AF-A0A3B9VLN1-F1
#
_cell.length_a   1.000
_cell.length_b   1.000
_cell.length_c   1.000
_cell.angle_alpha   90.00
_cell.angle_beta   90.00
_cell.angle_gamma   90.00
#
_symmetry.space_group_name_H-M   'P 1'
#
loop_
_entity.id
_entity.type
_entity.pdbx_description
1 polymer ?
#
loop_
_entity_poly.entity_id
_entity_poly.type
_entity_poly.pdbx_seq_one_letter_code
_entity_poly.pdbx_strand_id
1 'polypeptide(L)'
;RLSTGQLAGNKGHLIEAVKKELNALGFTEEELMVGGLIVRTTLEKGPQSAAERAVFKQSPENAPDDLRIGLVSIRPGTGEIVAMFGGKDYLERQLNDATQGITQAGSTFKPFALVAALEQGISLASVWNGDGPKIFDDFLGRPYEVSNYGGKSFGDVTLLNASAVSVNTIYVPLGIKIGVDKVI
;
A
#
# COMPACT_ATOMS: atom_id res chain seq x y z
N ARG A 1 10.50 -6.88 22.56
CA ARG A 1 11.22 -8.19 22.57
C ARG A 1 10.29 -9.17 21.87
N LEU A 2 10.77 -10.26 21.27
CA LEU A 2 9.84 -11.29 20.80
C LEU A 2 9.41 -12.16 21.98
N SER A 3 8.13 -12.48 22.03
CA SER A 3 7.57 -13.51 22.88
C SER A 3 8.10 -14.90 22.51
N THR A 4 7.81 -15.92 23.33
CA THR A 4 8.15 -17.32 23.04
C THR A 4 6.89 -18.12 22.70
N GLY A 5 6.98 -19.08 21.79
CA GLY A 5 5.86 -19.94 21.39
C GLY A 5 5.77 -20.19 19.89
N GLN A 6 4.82 -21.05 19.49
CA GLN A 6 4.62 -21.41 18.08
C GLN A 6 4.16 -20.21 17.23
N LEU A 7 3.36 -19.31 17.81
CA LEU A 7 2.84 -18.11 17.13
C LEU A 7 3.66 -16.84 17.39
N ALA A 8 4.73 -16.89 18.20
CA ALA A 8 5.51 -15.71 18.52
C ALA A 8 6.17 -15.07 17.28
N GLY A 9 6.16 -13.73 17.20
CA GLY A 9 6.73 -12.99 16.07
C GLY A 9 5.81 -12.92 14.84
N ASN A 10 6.37 -12.49 13.71
CA ASN A 10 5.62 -12.34 12.46
C ASN A 10 5.02 -13.66 11.93
N LYS A 11 5.66 -14.80 12.23
CA LYS A 11 5.16 -16.13 11.83
C LYS A 11 3.73 -16.42 12.30
N GLY A 12 3.31 -15.87 13.45
CA GLY A 12 1.93 -16.02 13.92
C GLY A 12 0.93 -15.39 12.97
N HIS A 13 1.25 -14.20 12.44
CA HIS A 13 0.42 -13.54 11.41
C HIS A 13 0.37 -14.32 10.10
N LEU A 14 1.48 -14.96 9.70
CA LEU A 14 1.52 -15.81 8.50
C LEU A 14 0.62 -17.03 8.68
N ILE A 15 0.76 -17.74 9.81
CA ILE A 15 -0.05 -18.92 10.13
C ILE A 15 -1.53 -18.55 10.17
N GLU A 16 -1.88 -17.46 10.85
CA GLU A 16 -3.28 -17.02 10.96
C GLU A 16 -3.86 -16.62 9.60
N ALA A 17 -3.09 -15.95 8.74
CA ALA A 17 -3.56 -15.63 7.39
C ALA A 17 -3.82 -16.88 6.54
N VAL A 18 -2.93 -17.88 6.62
CA VAL A 18 -3.11 -19.17 5.94
C VAL A 18 -4.33 -19.91 6.48
N LYS A 19 -4.51 -19.96 7.80
CA LYS A 19 -5.71 -20.54 8.43
C LYS A 19 -6.99 -19.86 7.95
N LYS A 20 -7.00 -18.52 7.94
CA LYS A 20 -8.15 -17.73 7.47
C LYS A 20 -8.48 -18.04 6.00
N GLU A 21 -7.47 -18.20 5.15
CA GLU A 21 -7.67 -18.57 3.75
C GLU A 21 -8.23 -20.00 3.61
N LEU A 22 -7.68 -20.97 4.36
CA LEU A 22 -8.18 -22.35 4.36
C LEU A 22 -9.62 -22.44 4.90
N ASN A 23 -9.96 -21.69 5.94
CA ASN A 23 -11.34 -21.58 6.44
C ASN A 23 -12.28 -21.04 5.36
N ALA A 24 -11.85 -20.03 4.58
CA ALA A 24 -12.64 -19.50 3.47
C ALA A 24 -12.81 -20.53 2.32
N LEU A 25 -11.89 -21.49 2.21
CA LEU A 25 -11.98 -22.63 1.28
C LEU A 25 -12.80 -23.82 1.83
N GLY A 26 -13.31 -23.71 3.06
CA GLY A 26 -14.21 -24.70 3.66
C GLY A 26 -13.55 -25.71 4.61
N PHE A 27 -12.25 -25.58 4.89
CA PHE A 27 -11.61 -26.38 5.94
C PHE A 27 -12.09 -25.91 7.31
N THR A 28 -12.45 -26.85 8.19
CA THR A 28 -12.86 -26.56 9.55
C THR A 28 -11.66 -26.38 10.48
N GLU A 29 -11.83 -25.64 11.58
CA GLU A 29 -10.77 -25.52 12.61
C GLU A 29 -10.34 -26.88 13.16
N GLU A 30 -11.25 -27.84 13.27
CA GLU A 30 -10.91 -29.20 13.70
C GLU A 30 -9.97 -29.89 12.71
N GLU A 31 -10.28 -29.84 11.41
CA GLU A 31 -9.41 -30.38 10.36
C GLU A 31 -8.03 -29.71 10.34
N LEU A 32 -7.98 -28.40 10.52
CA LEU A 32 -6.72 -27.65 10.57
C LEU A 32 -5.88 -27.99 11.82
N MET A 33 -6.51 -28.30 12.95
CA MET A 33 -5.83 -28.54 14.22
C MET A 33 -5.41 -29.99 14.43
N VAL A 34 -6.23 -30.96 14.03
CA VAL A 34 -5.99 -32.40 14.31
C VAL A 34 -5.97 -33.29 13.07
N GLY A 35 -6.26 -32.75 11.88
CA GLY A 35 -6.31 -33.52 10.63
C GLY A 35 -4.96 -33.96 10.07
N GLY A 36 -3.83 -33.52 10.65
CA GLY A 36 -2.49 -33.89 10.19
C GLY A 36 -2.13 -33.38 8.80
N LEU A 37 -2.73 -32.27 8.38
CA LEU A 37 -2.57 -31.70 7.04
C LEU A 37 -1.14 -31.16 6.82
N ILE A 38 -0.64 -31.34 5.59
CA ILE A 38 0.58 -30.67 5.12
C ILE A 38 0.17 -29.54 4.18
N VAL A 39 0.29 -28.31 4.66
CA VAL A 39 -0.06 -27.12 3.87
C VAL A 39 1.18 -26.58 3.17
N ARG A 40 1.14 -26.54 1.84
CA ARG A 40 2.18 -25.87 1.03
C ARG A 40 1.64 -24.52 0.57
N THR A 41 2.24 -23.44 1.07
CA THR A 41 1.89 -22.06 0.75
C THR A 41 2.68 -21.54 -0.45
N THR A 42 2.31 -20.35 -0.93
CA THR A 42 3.08 -19.56 -1.91
C THR A 42 4.25 -18.80 -1.30
N LEU A 43 4.32 -18.70 0.04
CA LEU A 43 5.39 -18.00 0.74
C LEU A 43 6.75 -18.63 0.45
N GLU A 44 7.72 -17.78 0.12
CA GLU A 44 9.08 -18.20 -0.17
C GLU A 44 10.02 -17.75 0.95
N LYS A 45 10.81 -18.68 1.49
CA LYS A 45 11.69 -18.43 2.65
C LYS A 45 12.66 -17.25 2.42
N GLY A 46 13.22 -17.14 1.22
CA GLY A 46 14.16 -16.07 0.85
C GLY A 46 13.51 -14.69 0.88
N PRO A 47 12.49 -14.43 0.04
CA PRO A 47 11.66 -13.22 0.07
C PRO A 47 11.08 -12.90 1.44
N GLN A 48 10.54 -13.88 2.18
CA GLN A 48 9.99 -13.68 3.52
C GLN A 48 11.05 -13.13 4.49
N SER A 49 12.22 -13.75 4.51
CA SER A 49 13.33 -13.28 5.35
C SER A 49 13.83 -11.90 4.94
N ALA A 50 13.80 -11.59 3.64
CA ALA A 50 14.18 -10.27 3.13
C ALA A 50 13.16 -9.19 3.52
N ALA A 51 11.86 -9.49 3.46
CA ALA A 51 10.79 -8.60 3.89
C ALA A 51 10.89 -8.24 5.37
N GLU A 52 11.07 -9.23 6.25
CA GLU A 52 11.26 -9.01 7.68
C GLU A 52 12.48 -8.12 7.96
N ARG A 53 13.63 -8.42 7.34
CA ARG A 53 14.83 -7.58 7.47
C ARG A 53 14.61 -6.16 6.95
N ALA A 54 13.91 -6.01 5.83
CA ALA A 54 13.64 -4.70 5.23
C ALA A 54 12.79 -3.85 6.18
N VAL A 55 11.74 -4.41 6.78
CA VAL A 55 10.93 -3.70 7.78
C VAL A 55 11.80 -3.22 8.93
N PHE A 56 12.55 -4.11 9.57
CA PHE A 56 13.38 -3.71 10.72
C PHE A 56 14.49 -2.71 10.36
N LYS A 57 15.05 -2.80 9.14
CA LYS A 57 16.10 -1.89 8.66
C LYS A 57 15.56 -0.49 8.30
N GLN A 58 14.34 -0.42 7.78
CA GLN A 58 13.73 0.84 7.31
C GLN A 58 12.83 1.50 8.36
N SER A 59 12.54 0.81 9.46
CA SER A 59 11.88 1.41 10.62
C SER A 59 12.65 2.65 11.09
N PRO A 60 11.99 3.79 11.33
CA PRO A 60 12.63 4.98 11.87
C PRO A 60 13.29 4.70 13.24
N GLU A 61 14.49 5.23 13.48
CA GLU A 61 15.22 5.02 14.74
C GLU A 61 14.45 5.53 15.97
N ASN A 62 13.74 6.65 15.81
CA ASN A 62 12.92 7.27 16.85
C ASN A 62 11.42 7.11 16.56
N ALA A 63 11.03 5.91 16.10
CA ALA A 63 9.63 5.58 15.88
C ALA A 63 8.85 5.59 17.21
N PRO A 64 7.62 6.13 17.23
CA PRO A 64 6.68 5.92 18.34
C PRO A 64 6.45 4.44 18.63
N ASP A 65 6.19 4.09 19.89
CA ASP A 65 5.93 2.69 20.32
C ASP A 65 4.70 2.07 19.64
N ASP A 66 3.77 2.92 19.19
CA ASP A 66 2.56 2.54 18.47
C ASP A 66 2.71 2.57 16.94
N LEU A 67 3.92 2.81 16.40
CA LEU A 67 4.17 2.66 14.97
C LEU A 67 3.89 1.23 14.53
N ARG A 68 3.07 1.09 13.48
CA ARG A 68 2.70 -0.18 12.86
C ARG A 68 3.16 -0.20 11.41
N ILE A 69 3.66 -1.35 10.97
CA ILE A 69 4.18 -1.54 9.62
C ILE A 69 3.60 -2.82 9.06
N GLY A 70 2.94 -2.71 7.90
CA GLY A 70 2.53 -3.84 7.07
C GLY A 70 3.36 -3.88 5.79
N LEU A 71 3.69 -5.08 5.32
CA LEU A 71 4.34 -5.30 4.03
C LEU A 71 3.76 -6.55 3.37
N VAL A 72 3.43 -6.46 2.09
CA VAL A 72 3.10 -7.63 1.25
C VAL A 72 3.93 -7.57 -0.02
N SER A 73 4.49 -8.71 -0.42
CA SER A 73 5.11 -8.89 -1.72
C SER A 73 4.29 -9.89 -2.52
N ILE A 74 3.86 -9.48 -3.72
CA ILE A 74 2.94 -10.22 -4.57
C ILE A 74 3.64 -10.50 -5.91
N ARG A 75 3.53 -11.72 -6.41
CA ARG A 75 3.98 -12.07 -7.76
C ARG A 75 2.98 -11.51 -8.79
N PRO A 76 3.41 -10.59 -9.68
CA PRO A 76 2.52 -10.08 -10.73
C PRO A 76 2.05 -11.20 -11.65
N GLY A 77 0.81 -11.13 -12.11
CA GLY A 77 0.20 -12.10 -13.01
C GLY A 77 -0.42 -13.32 -12.34
N THR A 78 0.11 -13.80 -11.20
CA THR A 78 -0.47 -14.93 -10.45
C THR A 78 -1.21 -14.49 -9.19
N GLY A 79 -0.83 -13.36 -8.59
CA GLY A 79 -1.39 -12.90 -7.32
C GLY A 79 -0.84 -13.64 -6.09
N GLU A 80 0.15 -14.53 -6.29
CA GLU A 80 0.76 -15.28 -5.19
C GLU A 80 1.45 -14.35 -4.18
N ILE A 81 1.13 -14.51 -2.91
CA ILE A 81 1.83 -13.83 -1.81
C ILE A 81 3.13 -14.58 -1.54
N VAL A 82 4.26 -13.99 -1.93
CA VAL A 82 5.59 -14.59 -1.77
C VAL A 82 6.26 -14.18 -0.45
N ALA A 83 5.83 -13.06 0.13
CA ALA A 83 6.22 -12.61 1.46
C ALA A 83 5.15 -11.72 2.08
N MET A 84 4.99 -11.78 3.40
CA MET A 84 4.11 -10.90 4.17
C MET A 84 4.68 -10.58 5.55
N PHE A 85 4.56 -9.32 5.96
CA PHE A 85 4.84 -8.87 7.31
C PHE A 85 3.56 -8.22 7.86
N GLY A 86 2.91 -8.91 8.79
CA GLY A 86 1.66 -8.44 9.41
C GLY A 86 1.88 -7.67 10.71
N GLY A 87 3.06 -7.78 11.30
CA GLY A 87 3.38 -7.15 12.57
C GLY A 87 4.62 -7.76 13.21
N LYS A 88 5.17 -7.06 14.20
CA LYS A 88 6.41 -7.48 14.89
C LYS A 88 6.20 -8.78 15.67
N ASP A 89 5.10 -8.88 16.39
CA ASP A 89 4.79 -10.04 17.22
C ASP A 89 3.27 -10.26 17.34
N TYR A 90 2.82 -11.39 16.81
CA TYR A 90 1.41 -11.79 16.85
C TYR A 90 0.87 -11.95 18.28
N LEU A 91 1.71 -12.42 19.23
CA LEU A 91 1.28 -12.61 20.61
C LEU A 91 1.15 -11.29 21.37
N GLU A 92 1.84 -10.24 20.93
CA GLU A 92 1.63 -8.88 21.45
C GLU A 92 0.41 -8.23 20.79
N ARG A 93 0.21 -8.45 19.48
CA ARG A 93 -0.92 -7.89 18.74
C ARG A 93 -1.28 -8.75 17.53
N GLN A 94 -2.50 -9.27 17.49
CA GLN A 94 -2.93 -10.21 16.44
C GLN A 94 -3.38 -9.55 15.13
N LEU A 95 -3.72 -8.25 15.15
CA LEU A 95 -4.12 -7.53 13.94
C LEU A 95 -2.97 -7.49 12.94
N ASN A 96 -3.23 -7.93 11.71
CA ASN A 96 -2.28 -7.99 10.63
C ASN A 96 -2.32 -6.68 9.81
N ASP A 97 -1.33 -5.80 10.01
CA ASP A 97 -1.26 -4.49 9.35
C ASP A 97 -1.10 -4.58 7.82
N ALA A 98 -0.61 -5.70 7.30
CA ALA A 98 -0.49 -5.93 5.86
C ALA A 98 -1.84 -6.16 5.16
N THR A 99 -2.86 -6.63 5.90
CA THR A 99 -4.16 -7.03 5.31
C THR A 99 -5.36 -6.34 5.94
N GLN A 100 -5.20 -5.81 7.16
CA GLN A 100 -6.27 -5.21 7.95
C GLN A 100 -5.95 -3.76 8.33
N GLY A 101 -4.71 -3.30 8.13
CA GLY A 101 -4.35 -1.89 8.32
C GLY A 101 -5.02 -1.03 7.25
N ILE A 102 -5.78 -0.02 7.67
CA ILE A 102 -6.42 0.94 6.78
C ILE A 102 -5.76 2.30 6.99
N THR A 103 -5.14 2.83 5.94
CA THR A 103 -4.48 4.13 5.94
C THR A 103 -4.86 4.91 4.67
N GLN A 104 -4.64 6.22 4.69
CA GLN A 104 -4.82 7.02 3.48
C GLN A 104 -3.72 6.66 2.46
N ALA A 105 -4.12 6.31 1.24
CA ALA A 105 -3.18 6.00 0.15
C ALA A 105 -2.27 7.20 -0.19
N GLY A 106 -2.79 8.42 -0.08
CA GLY A 106 -2.04 9.63 -0.44
C GLY A 106 -1.59 9.57 -1.91
N SER A 107 -0.32 9.93 -2.17
CA SER A 107 0.22 9.96 -3.54
C SER A 107 0.28 8.59 -4.22
N THR A 108 0.17 7.46 -3.50
CA THR A 108 0.13 6.13 -4.14
C THR A 108 -1.18 5.89 -4.90
N PHE A 109 -2.18 6.76 -4.76
CA PHE A 109 -3.42 6.73 -5.54
C PHE A 109 -3.28 7.41 -6.92
N LYS A 110 -2.26 8.26 -7.13
CA LYS A 110 -2.04 8.98 -8.39
C LYS A 110 -1.97 8.08 -9.63
N PRO A 111 -1.37 6.88 -9.61
CA PRO A 111 -1.40 5.98 -10.76
C PRO A 111 -2.79 5.68 -11.30
N PHE A 112 -3.85 5.62 -10.48
CA PHE A 112 -5.21 5.40 -10.97
C PHE A 112 -5.72 6.58 -11.79
N ALA A 113 -5.49 7.81 -11.30
CA ALA A 113 -5.79 9.03 -12.06
C ALA A 113 -4.95 9.12 -13.36
N LEU A 114 -3.69 8.66 -13.33
CA LEU A 114 -2.84 8.59 -14.52
C LEU A 114 -3.38 7.60 -15.55
N VAL A 115 -3.78 6.40 -15.13
CA VAL A 115 -4.41 5.40 -16.03
C VAL A 115 -5.67 5.95 -16.65
N ALA A 116 -6.58 6.52 -15.85
CA ALA A 116 -7.80 7.16 -16.35
C ALA A 116 -7.48 8.29 -17.36
N ALA A 117 -6.43 9.07 -17.14
CA ALA A 117 -5.97 10.10 -18.08
C ALA A 117 -5.60 9.50 -19.44
N LEU A 118 -4.82 8.41 -19.42
CA LEU A 118 -4.35 7.72 -20.63
C LEU A 118 -5.52 7.10 -21.40
N GLU A 119 -6.49 6.50 -20.70
CA GLU A 119 -7.72 5.95 -21.30
C GLU A 119 -8.58 7.04 -21.95
N GLN A 120 -8.54 8.27 -21.44
CA GLN A 120 -9.17 9.44 -22.04
C GLN A 120 -8.31 10.11 -23.14
N GLY A 121 -7.19 9.51 -23.53
CA GLY A 121 -6.32 10.01 -24.60
C GLY A 121 -5.40 11.17 -24.19
N ILE A 122 -5.28 11.47 -22.89
CA ILE A 122 -4.32 12.47 -22.40
C ILE A 122 -2.91 11.87 -22.47
N SER A 123 -2.10 12.38 -23.41
CA SER A 123 -0.72 11.91 -23.59
C SER A 123 0.17 12.19 -22.37
N LEU A 124 1.10 11.27 -22.08
CA LEU A 124 2.20 11.50 -21.12
C LEU A 124 3.08 12.71 -21.48
N ALA A 125 3.09 13.11 -22.74
CA ALA A 125 3.80 14.30 -23.23
C ALA A 125 3.00 15.60 -23.07
N SER A 126 1.74 15.54 -22.62
CA SER A 126 0.95 16.74 -22.33
C SER A 126 1.63 17.57 -21.25
N VAL A 127 1.66 18.89 -21.45
CA VAL A 127 2.33 19.84 -20.56
C VAL A 127 1.32 20.47 -19.62
N TRP A 128 1.68 20.51 -18.33
CA TRP A 128 0.86 21.04 -17.26
C TRP A 128 1.72 21.93 -16.37
N ASN A 129 1.12 23.00 -15.87
CA ASN A 129 1.78 23.89 -14.94
C ASN A 129 1.78 23.29 -13.52
N GLY A 130 2.97 22.98 -13.01
CA GLY A 130 3.21 22.40 -11.70
C GLY A 130 3.65 23.40 -10.63
N ASP A 131 3.37 24.69 -10.81
CA ASP A 131 3.63 25.69 -9.77
C ASP A 131 2.72 25.48 -8.56
N GLY A 132 3.14 25.96 -7.39
CA GLY A 132 2.37 25.90 -6.16
C GLY A 132 2.76 26.98 -5.15
N PRO A 133 1.91 27.27 -4.15
CA PRO A 133 0.59 26.67 -3.93
C PRO A 133 -0.44 27.08 -4.99
N LYS A 134 -1.48 26.26 -5.18
CA LYS A 134 -2.65 26.58 -6.01
C LYS A 134 -3.93 26.35 -5.22
N ILE A 135 -4.94 27.18 -5.50
CA ILE A 135 -6.28 27.04 -4.92
C ILE A 135 -7.21 26.46 -5.99
N PHE A 136 -7.90 25.38 -5.65
CA PHE A 136 -8.91 24.72 -6.46
C PHE A 136 -10.27 24.77 -5.74
N ASP A 137 -11.35 24.42 -6.44
CA ASP A 137 -12.66 24.17 -5.83
C ASP A 137 -12.69 22.72 -5.31
N ASP A 138 -13.22 22.51 -4.11
CA ASP A 138 -13.36 21.18 -3.50
C ASP A 138 -14.63 20.42 -3.95
N PHE A 139 -15.29 20.90 -5.01
CA PHE A 139 -16.59 20.49 -5.52
C PHE A 139 -17.78 20.83 -4.61
N LEU A 140 -17.53 21.52 -3.50
CA LEU A 140 -18.53 22.02 -2.55
C LEU A 140 -18.47 23.55 -2.44
N GLY A 141 -17.72 24.23 -3.32
CA GLY A 141 -17.57 25.68 -3.32
C GLY A 141 -16.58 26.23 -2.29
N ARG A 142 -15.77 25.37 -1.64
CA ARG A 142 -14.77 25.80 -0.66
C ARG A 142 -13.37 25.81 -1.29
N PRO A 143 -12.49 26.74 -0.88
CA PRO A 143 -11.12 26.79 -1.38
C PRO A 143 -10.33 25.56 -0.90
N TYR A 144 -9.80 24.81 -1.85
CA TYR A 144 -8.88 23.70 -1.63
C TYR A 144 -7.46 24.11 -2.02
N GLU A 145 -6.65 24.49 -1.03
CA GLU A 145 -5.25 24.83 -1.26
C GLU A 145 -4.39 23.57 -1.36
N VAL A 146 -3.59 23.51 -2.42
CA VAL A 146 -2.72 22.37 -2.72
C VAL A 146 -1.30 22.87 -2.91
N SER A 147 -0.39 22.28 -2.14
CA SER A 147 1.05 22.52 -2.22
C SER A 147 1.77 21.27 -2.69
N ASN A 148 2.87 21.46 -3.42
CA ASN A 148 3.79 20.36 -3.72
C ASN A 148 4.70 20.08 -2.52
N TYR A 149 5.23 18.85 -2.48
CA TYR A 149 6.18 18.46 -1.43
C TYR A 149 7.36 19.44 -1.33
N GLY A 150 7.62 19.92 -0.11
CA GLY A 150 8.69 20.88 0.17
C GLY A 150 8.47 22.29 -0.41
N GLY A 151 7.24 22.66 -0.78
CA GLY A 151 6.93 24.00 -1.31
C GLY A 151 7.50 24.27 -2.71
N LYS A 152 7.80 23.22 -3.47
CA LYS A 152 8.44 23.34 -4.79
C LYS A 152 7.45 23.81 -5.86
N SER A 153 7.93 24.65 -6.76
CA SER A 153 7.27 24.97 -8.04
C SER A 153 8.06 24.31 -9.17
N PHE A 154 7.35 23.62 -10.05
CA PHE A 154 7.97 22.84 -11.13
C PHE A 154 7.89 23.53 -12.49
N GLY A 155 7.15 24.64 -12.60
CA GLY A 155 6.85 25.26 -13.90
C GLY A 155 6.05 24.32 -14.80
N ASP A 156 6.16 24.54 -16.09
CA ASP A 156 5.51 23.72 -17.09
C ASP A 156 6.29 22.42 -17.33
N VAL A 157 5.70 21.29 -16.96
CA VAL A 157 6.31 19.97 -17.08
C VAL A 157 5.36 18.99 -17.75
N THR A 158 5.94 17.95 -18.37
CA THR A 158 5.14 16.86 -18.95
C THR A 158 4.44 16.07 -17.85
N LEU A 159 3.30 15.45 -18.18
CA LEU A 159 2.60 14.54 -17.27
C LEU A 159 3.49 13.36 -16.85
N LEU A 160 4.38 12.90 -17.72
CA LEU A 160 5.42 11.92 -17.38
C LEU A 160 6.31 12.41 -16.24
N ASN A 161 6.91 13.60 -16.38
CA ASN A 161 7.81 14.16 -15.37
C ASN A 161 7.05 14.45 -14.06
N ALA A 162 5.83 15.00 -14.18
CA ALA A 162 4.95 15.27 -13.05
C ALA A 162 4.66 13.99 -12.24
N SER A 163 4.44 12.87 -12.92
CA SER A 163 4.18 11.58 -12.29
C SER A 163 5.43 11.01 -11.62
N ALA A 164 6.59 11.12 -12.27
CA ALA A 164 7.86 10.64 -11.73
C ALA A 164 8.26 11.30 -10.41
N VAL A 165 7.93 12.59 -10.22
CA VAL A 165 8.26 13.35 -9.00
C VAL A 165 7.03 13.70 -8.15
N SER A 166 5.87 13.10 -8.47
CA SER A 166 4.63 13.23 -7.70
C SER A 166 4.16 14.69 -7.50
N VAL A 167 4.06 15.49 -8.56
CA VAL A 167 3.60 16.90 -8.49
C VAL A 167 2.12 16.97 -8.12
N ASN A 168 1.78 17.49 -6.94
CA ASN A 168 0.41 17.54 -6.43
C ASN A 168 -0.48 18.49 -7.23
N THR A 169 0.05 19.66 -7.59
CA THR A 169 -0.72 20.73 -8.24
C THR A 169 -1.11 20.42 -9.69
N ILE A 170 -0.59 19.32 -10.27
CA ILE A 170 -1.00 18.80 -11.59
C ILE A 170 -2.09 17.74 -11.46
N TYR A 171 -2.06 16.90 -10.41
CA TYR A 171 -2.99 15.79 -10.28
C TYR A 171 -4.43 16.21 -9.95
N VAL A 172 -4.61 17.35 -9.29
CA VAL A 172 -5.95 17.91 -9.04
C VAL A 172 -6.63 18.39 -10.33
N PRO A 173 -6.05 19.29 -11.15
CA PRO A 173 -6.66 19.69 -12.41
C PRO A 173 -6.73 18.53 -13.42
N LEU A 174 -5.84 17.54 -13.34
CA LEU A 174 -5.93 16.31 -14.12
C LEU A 174 -7.23 15.55 -13.79
N GLY A 175 -7.50 15.32 -12.50
CA GLY A 175 -8.74 14.68 -12.05
C GLY A 175 -10.00 15.46 -12.45
N ILE A 176 -9.98 16.80 -12.31
CA ILE A 176 -11.07 17.68 -12.78
C ILE A 176 -11.31 17.53 -14.29
N LYS A 177 -10.24 17.51 -15.09
CA LYS A 177 -10.33 17.39 -16.56
C LYS A 177 -10.88 16.03 -17.00
N ILE A 178 -10.49 14.96 -16.31
CA ILE A 178 -10.91 13.59 -16.62
C ILE A 178 -12.38 13.37 -16.24
N GLY A 179 -12.81 13.97 -15.12
CA GLY A 179 -14.02 13.60 -14.39
C GLY A 179 -13.68 12.62 -13.27
N VAL A 180 -14.02 12.95 -12.03
CA VAL A 180 -13.68 12.13 -10.85
C VAL A 180 -14.32 10.75 -10.90
N ASP A 181 -15.47 10.63 -11.56
CA ASP A 181 -16.22 9.41 -11.84
C ASP A 181 -15.48 8.39 -12.70
N LYS A 182 -14.53 8.84 -13.52
CA LYS A 182 -13.69 7.94 -14.32
C LYS A 182 -12.41 7.49 -13.60
N VAL A 183 -12.13 8.07 -12.44
CA VAL A 183 -11.00 7.69 -11.59
C VAL A 183 -11.42 6.66 -10.53
N ILE A 184 -12.70 6.67 -10.13
CA ILE A 184 -13.26 5.82 -9.05
C ILE A 184 -14.10 4.66 -9.57
#